data_AF-A0A3L9H0X3-F1
#
_entry.id   AF-A0A3L9H0X3-F1
#
_cell.length_a   1.000
_cell.length_b   1.000
_cell.length_c   1.000
_cell.angle_alpha   90.00
_cell.angle_beta   90.00
_cell.angle_gamma   90.00
#
_symmetry.space_group_name_H-M   'P 1'
#
loop_
_entity.id
_entity.type
_entity.pdbx_description
1 polymer ?
#
loop_
_entity_poly.entity_id
_entity_poly.type
_entity_poly.pdbx_seq_one_letter_code
_entity_poly.pdbx_strand_id
1 'polypeptide(L)'
;MAIGRTQQESLQKALRGLEVGATGFDPKVSLDDPEALTKIRRELKDAGAERIWYIADAFRAGLSVDGVFNLTNIDRWFLVQIEELVRLEEKVAEVGITGLNADFLRQLKRKGFADARLAKLAGVREAEIRKLRDQYDLHPVYKRVDTCAAEFATDTAYMYSTYEEECEANPSTDREKIMVLGGGPNRIGQGIEFDYCCVHASLALREDGYETIMVNCNPETVSTDYDTSDRLYFEPVTLEDVLEIVRIEKPKGVIVQYGGQ
;
A
#
# COMPACT_ATOMS: atom_id res chain seq x y z
N MET A 1 2.61 -8.01 -3.85
CA MET A 1 2.49 -8.51 -2.46
C MET A 1 2.50 -7.30 -1.53
N ALA A 2 2.01 -7.42 -0.30
CA ALA A 2 2.17 -6.36 0.71
C ALA A 2 2.25 -6.96 2.11
N ILE A 3 2.89 -6.22 3.02
CA ILE A 3 3.02 -6.58 4.43
C ILE A 3 2.39 -5.46 5.26
N GLY A 4 1.57 -5.84 6.23
CA GLY A 4 0.97 -4.95 7.23
C GLY A 4 0.79 -5.69 8.54
N ARG A 5 0.70 -4.96 9.65
CA ARG A 5 0.51 -5.52 11.00
C ARG A 5 -0.90 -6.07 11.20
N THR A 6 -1.84 -5.65 10.36
CA THR A 6 -3.21 -6.17 10.31
C THR A 6 -3.59 -6.57 8.88
N GLN A 7 -4.59 -7.44 8.76
CA GLN A 7 -5.11 -7.86 7.46
C GLN A 7 -5.66 -6.69 6.64
N GLN A 8 -6.36 -5.74 7.26
CA GLN A 8 -6.90 -4.57 6.58
C GLN A 8 -5.78 -3.68 6.02
N GLU A 9 -4.74 -3.43 6.83
CA GLU A 9 -3.58 -2.66 6.39
C GLU A 9 -2.87 -3.35 5.22
N SER A 10 -2.57 -4.65 5.35
CA SER A 10 -1.94 -5.44 4.30
C SER A 10 -2.76 -5.45 3.00
N LEU A 11 -4.07 -5.64 3.09
CA LEU A 11 -4.96 -5.66 1.93
C LEU A 11 -5.00 -4.32 1.20
N GLN A 12 -5.13 -3.20 1.92
CA GLN A 12 -5.17 -1.88 1.28
C GLN A 12 -3.82 -1.49 0.68
N LYS A 13 -2.70 -1.87 1.31
CA LYS A 13 -1.36 -1.74 0.73
C LYS A 13 -1.25 -2.51 -0.58
N ALA A 14 -1.71 -3.76 -0.60
CA ALA A 14 -1.70 -4.58 -1.81
C ALA A 14 -2.55 -3.97 -2.93
N LEU A 15 -3.74 -3.45 -2.61
CA LEU A 15 -4.64 -2.82 -3.60
C LEU A 15 -4.02 -1.57 -4.23
N ARG A 16 -3.40 -0.68 -3.43
CA ARG A 16 -2.78 0.54 -3.97
C ARG A 16 -1.46 0.29 -4.70
N GLY A 17 -0.74 -0.78 -4.35
CA GLY A 17 0.48 -1.21 -5.04
C GLY A 17 0.23 -2.12 -6.25
N LEU A 18 -1.01 -2.23 -6.72
CA LEU A 18 -1.39 -3.14 -7.80
C LEU A 18 -1.19 -2.54 -9.20
N GLU A 19 -0.86 -1.25 -9.31
CA GLU A 19 -0.63 -0.54 -10.60
C GLU A 19 -1.82 -0.58 -11.56
N VAL A 20 -3.05 -0.63 -11.03
CA VAL A 20 -4.32 -0.56 -11.78
C VAL A 20 -5.07 0.76 -11.57
N GLY A 21 -4.40 1.77 -11.00
CA GLY A 21 -5.00 3.07 -10.67
C GLY A 21 -5.91 3.07 -9.43
N ALA A 22 -5.93 1.97 -8.68
CA ALA A 22 -6.66 1.87 -7.43
C ALA A 22 -5.89 2.56 -6.29
N THR A 23 -6.63 3.23 -5.42
CA THR A 23 -6.16 3.86 -4.17
C THR A 23 -6.59 3.08 -2.93
N GLY A 24 -7.28 1.95 -3.13
CA GLY A 24 -7.93 1.13 -2.12
C GLY A 24 -9.19 0.52 -2.72
N PHE A 25 -10.30 0.51 -1.95
CA PHE A 25 -11.61 0.08 -2.44
C PHE A 25 -12.31 1.18 -3.25
N ASP A 26 -11.78 1.57 -4.40
CA ASP A 26 -12.49 2.51 -5.28
C ASP A 26 -13.81 1.90 -5.82
N PRO A 27 -14.92 2.66 -5.88
CA PRO A 27 -16.21 2.16 -6.38
C PRO A 27 -16.14 1.75 -7.86
N LYS A 28 -16.85 0.68 -8.23
CA LYS A 28 -17.03 0.24 -9.63
C LYS A 28 -18.40 0.61 -10.19
N VAL A 29 -19.40 0.70 -9.33
CA VAL A 29 -20.76 1.16 -9.69
C VAL A 29 -21.16 2.38 -8.90
N SER A 30 -22.07 3.17 -9.46
CA SER A 30 -22.68 4.29 -8.75
C SER A 30 -23.88 3.81 -7.93
N LEU A 31 -24.11 4.43 -6.77
CA LEU A 31 -25.21 4.06 -5.86
C LEU A 31 -26.59 4.46 -6.38
N ASP A 32 -26.65 5.40 -7.33
CA ASP A 32 -27.87 5.85 -8.00
C ASP A 32 -28.23 5.02 -9.25
N ASP A 33 -27.36 4.09 -9.67
CA ASP A 33 -27.65 3.20 -10.80
C ASP A 33 -28.67 2.12 -10.38
N PRO A 34 -29.88 2.09 -10.96
CA PRO A 34 -30.90 1.10 -10.63
C PRO A 34 -30.48 -0.34 -10.99
N GLU A 35 -29.50 -0.52 -11.88
CA GLU A 35 -28.95 -1.82 -12.25
C GLU A 35 -27.70 -2.21 -11.43
N ALA A 36 -27.25 -1.36 -10.50
CA ALA A 36 -26.03 -1.59 -9.71
C ALA A 36 -26.06 -2.94 -8.99
N LEU A 37 -27.17 -3.25 -8.29
CA LEU A 37 -27.32 -4.51 -7.56
C LEU A 37 -27.24 -5.75 -8.46
N THR A 38 -27.74 -5.65 -9.70
CA THR A 38 -27.68 -6.75 -10.68
C THR A 38 -26.24 -6.99 -11.12
N LYS A 39 -25.49 -5.91 -11.41
CA LYS A 39 -24.06 -5.97 -11.76
C LYS A 39 -23.23 -6.52 -10.60
N ILE A 40 -23.41 -5.97 -9.40
CA ILE A 40 -22.76 -6.44 -8.16
C ILE A 40 -23.00 -7.94 -7.97
N ARG A 41 -24.25 -8.41 -8.04
CA ARG A 41 -24.57 -9.82 -7.79
C ARG A 41 -23.89 -10.74 -8.80
N ARG A 42 -23.80 -10.33 -10.07
CA ARG A 42 -23.10 -11.08 -11.12
C ARG A 42 -21.61 -11.20 -10.80
N GLU A 43 -20.95 -10.09 -10.50
CA GLU A 43 -19.50 -10.05 -10.24
C GLU A 43 -19.10 -10.76 -8.94
N LEU A 44 -20.00 -10.77 -7.95
CA LEU A 44 -19.80 -11.55 -6.71
C LEU A 44 -19.87 -13.06 -6.96
N LYS A 45 -20.86 -13.49 -7.74
CA LYS A 45 -21.13 -14.92 -7.99
C LYS A 45 -20.13 -15.53 -8.98
N ASP A 46 -19.94 -14.88 -10.11
CA ASP A 46 -19.09 -15.37 -11.20
C ASP A 46 -17.84 -14.47 -11.27
N ALA A 47 -16.82 -14.86 -10.51
CA ALA A 47 -15.67 -14.01 -10.19
C ALA A 47 -14.87 -13.53 -11.42
N GLY A 48 -14.84 -12.22 -11.62
CA GLY A 48 -13.86 -11.54 -12.46
C GLY A 48 -12.65 -11.00 -11.68
N ALA A 49 -11.70 -10.40 -12.40
CA ALA A 49 -10.54 -9.72 -11.80
C ALA A 49 -10.95 -8.55 -10.88
N GLU A 50 -12.15 -8.00 -11.09
CA GLU A 50 -12.63 -6.84 -10.35
C GLU A 50 -13.45 -7.18 -9.09
N ARG A 51 -13.66 -8.47 -8.80
CA ARG A 51 -14.58 -8.92 -7.73
C ARG A 51 -14.27 -8.28 -6.37
N ILE A 52 -13.00 -8.02 -6.06
CA ILE A 52 -12.60 -7.41 -4.80
C ILE A 52 -13.20 -6.01 -4.58
N TRP A 53 -13.35 -5.21 -5.65
CA TRP A 53 -14.00 -3.89 -5.56
C TRP A 53 -15.53 -4.02 -5.51
N TYR A 54 -16.11 -4.97 -6.26
CA TYR A 54 -17.55 -5.23 -6.21
C TYR A 54 -18.03 -5.74 -4.84
N ILE A 55 -17.17 -6.42 -4.07
CA ILE A 55 -17.48 -6.79 -2.67
C ILE A 55 -17.70 -5.54 -1.81
N ALA A 56 -16.84 -4.51 -1.95
CA ALA A 56 -17.05 -3.25 -1.24
C ALA A 56 -18.33 -2.55 -1.71
N ASP A 57 -18.60 -2.53 -3.01
CA ASP A 57 -19.85 -1.98 -3.55
C ASP A 57 -21.09 -2.72 -3.05
N ALA A 58 -20.99 -4.03 -2.82
CA ALA A 58 -22.08 -4.80 -2.23
C ALA A 58 -22.46 -4.28 -0.84
N PHE A 59 -21.47 -3.96 0.00
CA PHE A 59 -21.72 -3.37 1.32
C PHE A 59 -22.25 -1.94 1.24
N ARG A 60 -21.74 -1.13 0.31
CA ARG A 60 -22.27 0.22 0.04
C ARG A 60 -23.73 0.18 -0.41
N ALA A 61 -24.11 -0.84 -1.18
CA ALA A 61 -25.46 -1.08 -1.64
C ALA A 61 -26.35 -1.82 -0.61
N GLY A 62 -25.84 -2.09 0.59
CA GLY A 62 -26.60 -2.65 1.71
C GLY A 62 -26.76 -4.17 1.73
N LEU A 63 -26.00 -4.93 0.95
CA LEU A 63 -25.96 -6.39 1.14
C LEU A 63 -25.30 -6.74 2.48
N SER A 64 -25.84 -7.75 3.16
CA SER A 64 -25.24 -8.29 4.38
C SER A 64 -24.02 -9.17 4.07
N VAL A 65 -23.15 -9.33 5.06
CA VAL A 65 -22.01 -10.27 5.01
C VAL A 65 -22.45 -11.68 4.62
N ASP A 66 -23.58 -12.17 5.15
CA ASP A 66 -24.13 -13.47 4.77
C ASP A 66 -24.57 -13.53 3.30
N GLY A 67 -25.16 -12.43 2.80
CA GLY A 67 -25.54 -12.31 1.39
C GLY A 67 -24.32 -12.38 0.47
N VAL A 68 -23.26 -11.64 0.81
CA VAL A 68 -21.99 -11.65 0.05
C VAL A 68 -21.30 -13.02 0.17
N PHE A 69 -21.27 -13.62 1.35
CA PHE A 69 -20.71 -14.96 1.57
C PHE A 69 -21.39 -16.01 0.67
N ASN A 70 -22.73 -16.02 0.62
CA ASN A 70 -23.47 -17.01 -0.14
C ASN A 70 -23.22 -16.91 -1.66
N LEU A 71 -22.80 -15.74 -2.16
CA LEU A 71 -22.45 -15.54 -3.56
C LEU A 71 -20.98 -15.86 -3.84
N THR A 72 -20.08 -15.51 -2.93
CA THR A 72 -18.63 -15.51 -3.16
C THR A 72 -17.90 -16.73 -2.60
N ASN A 73 -18.48 -17.36 -1.58
CA ASN A 73 -17.86 -18.35 -0.69
C ASN A 73 -16.56 -17.87 0.00
N ILE A 74 -16.28 -16.57 0.01
CA ILE A 74 -15.15 -15.99 0.74
C ILE A 74 -15.49 -16.02 2.23
N ASP A 75 -14.58 -16.52 3.06
CA ASP A 75 -14.83 -16.62 4.50
C ASP A 75 -15.26 -15.28 5.11
N ARG A 76 -16.26 -15.34 5.99
CA ARG A 76 -16.84 -14.15 6.62
C ARG A 76 -15.80 -13.33 7.36
N TRP A 77 -14.75 -13.97 7.88
CA TRP A 77 -13.64 -13.28 8.55
C TRP A 77 -12.99 -12.21 7.67
N PHE A 78 -12.86 -12.44 6.37
CA PHE A 78 -12.37 -11.42 5.43
C PHE A 78 -13.47 -10.39 5.12
N LEU A 79 -14.70 -10.85 4.91
CA LEU A 79 -15.81 -10.00 4.49
C LEU A 79 -16.17 -8.93 5.53
N VAL A 80 -16.22 -9.28 6.82
CA VAL A 80 -16.51 -8.31 7.89
C VAL A 80 -15.45 -7.21 7.97
N GLN A 81 -14.19 -7.52 7.62
CA GLN A 81 -13.12 -6.54 7.61
C GLN A 81 -13.24 -5.56 6.43
N ILE A 82 -13.73 -6.03 5.28
CA ILE A 82 -14.03 -5.16 4.13
C ILE A 82 -15.26 -4.30 4.44
N GLU A 83 -16.30 -4.87 5.05
CA GLU A 83 -17.47 -4.09 5.49
C GLU A 83 -17.07 -2.99 6.47
N GLU A 84 -16.22 -3.29 7.47
CA GLU A 84 -15.71 -2.28 8.41
C GLU A 84 -15.00 -1.13 7.68
N LEU A 85 -14.16 -1.43 6.68
CA LEU A 85 -13.49 -0.41 5.87
C LEU A 85 -14.52 0.45 5.12
N VAL A 86 -15.54 -0.15 4.53
CA VAL A 86 -16.62 0.59 3.85
C VAL A 86 -17.36 1.52 4.81
N ARG A 87 -17.68 1.08 6.03
CA ARG A 87 -18.30 1.93 7.06
C ARG A 87 -17.41 3.11 7.47
N LEU A 88 -16.10 2.89 7.55
CA LEU A 88 -15.15 3.98 7.78
C LEU A 88 -15.09 4.95 6.60
N GLU A 89 -15.17 4.46 5.36
CA GLU A 89 -15.26 5.33 4.18
C GLU A 89 -16.52 6.21 4.19
N GLU A 90 -17.67 5.63 4.51
CA GLU A 90 -18.94 6.35 4.67
C GLU A 90 -18.80 7.47 5.72
N LYS A 91 -18.18 7.15 6.86
CA LYS A 91 -17.92 8.14 7.91
C LYS A 91 -16.98 9.26 7.43
N VAL A 92 -15.92 8.96 6.68
CA VAL A 92 -15.02 9.97 6.12
C VAL A 92 -15.77 10.89 5.15
N ALA A 93 -16.62 10.32 4.30
CA ALA A 93 -17.43 11.08 3.37
C ALA A 93 -18.46 11.99 4.08
N GLU A 94 -19.02 11.53 5.20
CA GLU A 94 -19.97 12.32 6.02
C GLU A 94 -19.29 13.51 6.71
N VAL A 95 -18.14 13.28 7.36
CA VAL A 95 -17.49 14.33 8.17
C VAL A 95 -16.57 15.26 7.35
N GLY A 96 -16.20 14.84 6.13
CA GLY A 96 -15.27 15.53 5.25
C GLY A 96 -13.89 15.76 5.87
N ILE A 97 -13.08 16.63 5.26
CA ILE A 97 -11.74 16.94 5.78
C ILE A 97 -11.78 17.55 7.19
N THR A 98 -12.84 18.29 7.52
CA THR A 98 -13.02 18.93 8.82
C THR A 98 -13.13 17.94 9.99
N GLY A 99 -13.62 16.72 9.72
CA GLY A 99 -13.71 15.67 10.74
C GLY A 99 -12.46 14.81 10.87
N LEU A 100 -11.45 14.99 10.02
CA LEU A 100 -10.19 14.25 10.06
C LEU A 100 -9.25 14.81 11.15
N ASN A 101 -9.68 14.73 12.40
CA ASN A 101 -8.80 14.99 13.54
C ASN A 101 -7.67 13.93 13.63
N ALA A 102 -6.62 14.23 14.40
CA ALA A 102 -5.42 13.40 14.48
C ALA A 102 -5.70 11.94 14.89
N ASP A 103 -6.61 11.71 15.83
CA ASP A 103 -6.93 10.37 16.30
C ASP A 103 -7.69 9.55 15.26
N PHE A 104 -8.67 10.18 14.60
CA PHE A 104 -9.42 9.53 13.53
C PHE A 104 -8.53 9.27 12.32
N LEU A 105 -7.68 10.24 11.94
CA LEU A 105 -6.75 10.05 10.83
C LEU A 105 -5.75 8.94 11.14
N ARG A 106 -5.20 8.87 12.37
CA ARG A 106 -4.33 7.77 12.81
C ARG A 106 -5.06 6.42 12.75
N GLN A 107 -6.31 6.35 13.16
CA GLN A 107 -7.13 5.14 13.03
C GLN A 107 -7.24 4.69 11.57
N LEU A 108 -7.53 5.61 10.65
CA LEU A 108 -7.65 5.33 9.22
C LEU A 108 -6.31 4.84 8.64
N LYS A 109 -5.19 5.50 8.99
CA LYS A 109 -3.86 5.07 8.53
C LYS A 109 -3.48 3.67 9.02
N ARG A 110 -3.80 3.33 10.27
CA ARG A 110 -3.63 1.96 10.83
C ARG A 110 -4.49 0.89 10.14
N LYS A 111 -5.57 1.29 9.49
CA LYS A 111 -6.42 0.43 8.64
C LYS A 111 -5.93 0.37 7.18
N GLY A 112 -4.81 1.01 6.87
CA GLY A 112 -4.18 1.01 5.55
C GLY A 112 -4.74 2.00 4.54
N PHE A 113 -5.60 2.94 4.96
CA PHE A 113 -6.16 3.93 4.03
C PHE A 113 -5.05 4.81 3.43
N ALA A 114 -5.01 4.87 2.10
CA ALA A 114 -4.12 5.78 1.37
C ALA A 114 -4.60 7.23 1.49
N ASP A 115 -3.67 8.18 1.46
CA ASP A 115 -3.96 9.61 1.40
C ASP A 115 -4.86 9.93 0.20
N ALA A 116 -4.61 9.28 -0.94
CA ALA A 116 -5.38 9.45 -2.15
C ALA A 116 -6.83 8.95 -2.02
N ARG A 117 -7.06 7.89 -1.23
CA ARG A 117 -8.41 7.37 -0.98
C ARG A 117 -9.21 8.30 -0.07
N LEU A 118 -8.58 8.73 1.02
CA LEU A 118 -9.18 9.70 1.95
C LEU A 118 -9.48 11.03 1.25
N ALA A 119 -8.60 11.46 0.35
CA ALA A 119 -8.80 12.68 -0.42
C ALA A 119 -10.04 12.62 -1.32
N LYS A 120 -10.25 11.49 -2.03
CA LYS A 120 -11.47 11.28 -2.83
C LYS A 120 -12.73 11.32 -1.96
N LEU A 121 -12.71 10.66 -0.80
CA LEU A 121 -13.85 10.59 0.11
C LEU A 121 -14.18 11.96 0.73
N ALA A 122 -13.16 12.73 1.08
CA ALA A 122 -13.30 14.05 1.70
C ALA A 122 -13.45 15.20 0.68
N GLY A 123 -13.38 14.93 -0.63
CA GLY A 123 -13.49 15.94 -1.69
C GLY A 123 -12.32 16.93 -1.77
N VAL A 124 -11.10 16.47 -1.43
CA VAL A 124 -9.88 17.30 -1.39
C VAL A 124 -8.77 16.69 -2.26
N ARG A 125 -7.62 17.36 -2.36
CA ARG A 125 -6.45 16.79 -3.04
C ARG A 125 -5.68 15.87 -2.11
N GLU A 126 -5.04 14.85 -2.66
CA GLU A 126 -4.15 13.94 -1.91
C GLU A 126 -3.10 14.71 -1.08
N ALA A 127 -2.51 15.76 -1.67
CA ALA A 127 -1.52 16.59 -0.99
C ALA A 127 -2.06 17.31 0.25
N GLU A 128 -3.38 17.51 0.37
CA GLU A 128 -4.00 18.14 1.55
C GLU A 128 -4.11 17.14 2.70
N ILE A 129 -4.39 15.86 2.41
CA ILE A 129 -4.32 14.79 3.41
C ILE A 129 -2.88 14.60 3.89
N ARG A 130 -1.91 14.59 2.97
CA ARG A 130 -0.49 14.48 3.34
C ARG A 130 -0.03 15.64 4.23
N LYS A 131 -0.37 16.89 3.88
CA LYS A 131 -0.08 18.06 4.73
C LYS A 131 -0.75 17.95 6.10
N LEU A 132 -1.97 17.41 6.16
CA LEU A 132 -2.66 17.20 7.43
C LEU A 132 -1.95 16.15 8.29
N ARG A 133 -1.42 15.08 7.68
CA ARG A 133 -0.56 14.12 8.38
C ARG A 133 0.72 14.77 8.88
N ASP A 134 1.42 15.54 8.05
CA ASP A 134 2.62 16.29 8.43
C ASP A 134 2.33 17.23 9.63
N GLN A 135 1.18 17.90 9.64
CA GLN A 135 0.75 18.77 10.73
C GLN A 135 0.55 18.01 12.05
N TYR A 136 0.12 16.76 11.99
CA TYR A 136 -0.09 15.90 13.16
C TYR A 136 1.12 15.04 13.52
N ASP A 137 2.24 15.20 12.81
CA ASP A 137 3.40 14.29 12.88
C ASP A 137 2.97 12.82 12.75
N LEU A 138 2.00 12.57 11.85
CA LEU A 138 1.41 11.26 11.62
C LEU A 138 2.11 10.56 10.46
N HIS A 139 3.20 9.88 10.79
CA HIS A 139 4.04 9.15 9.85
C HIS A 139 4.06 7.65 10.15
N PRO A 140 4.31 6.79 9.15
CA PRO A 140 4.51 5.39 9.41
C PRO A 140 5.84 5.17 10.14
N VAL A 141 5.89 4.06 10.87
CA VAL A 141 7.12 3.41 11.31
C VAL A 141 7.44 2.26 10.37
N TYR A 142 8.68 1.80 10.39
CA TYR A 142 9.12 0.65 9.60
C TYR A 142 9.51 -0.49 10.52
N LYS A 143 9.01 -1.69 10.20
CA LYS A 143 9.29 -2.94 10.90
C LYS A 143 10.12 -3.84 10.02
N ARG A 144 10.98 -4.67 10.60
CA ARG A 144 11.81 -5.63 9.87
C ARG A 144 11.13 -6.99 9.72
N VAL A 145 11.49 -7.70 8.66
CA VAL A 145 11.21 -9.12 8.49
C VAL A 145 12.42 -9.89 9.03
N ASP A 146 12.18 -10.74 10.03
CA ASP A 146 13.23 -11.44 10.79
C ASP A 146 13.02 -12.96 10.88
N THR A 147 11.95 -13.49 10.29
CA THR A 147 11.51 -14.90 10.32
C THR A 147 11.08 -15.47 11.68
N CYS A 148 11.26 -14.73 12.78
CA CYS A 148 11.13 -15.23 14.15
C CYS A 148 10.26 -14.36 15.06
N ALA A 149 9.54 -13.38 14.49
CA ALA A 149 8.62 -12.50 15.23
C ALA A 149 9.33 -11.78 16.40
N ALA A 150 10.51 -11.24 16.12
CA ALA A 150 11.39 -10.53 17.04
C ALA A 150 11.93 -11.35 18.23
N GLU A 151 11.88 -12.69 18.17
CA GLU A 151 12.58 -13.54 19.17
C GLU A 151 14.11 -13.33 19.10
N PHE A 152 14.64 -13.10 17.90
CA PHE A 152 16.05 -12.82 17.65
C PHE A 152 16.22 -11.50 16.91
N ALA A 153 17.36 -10.83 17.14
CA ALA A 153 17.73 -9.64 16.38
C ALA A 153 18.10 -10.01 14.92
N THR A 154 17.87 -9.07 14.00
CA THR A 154 18.28 -9.20 12.59
C THR A 154 19.14 -8.03 12.14
N ASP A 155 20.25 -8.35 11.48
CA ASP A 155 21.10 -7.36 10.82
C ASP A 155 20.56 -6.98 9.42
N THR A 156 19.65 -7.79 8.88
CA THR A 156 19.06 -7.56 7.55
C THR A 156 18.05 -6.42 7.59
N ALA A 157 18.21 -5.44 6.69
CA ALA A 157 17.31 -4.30 6.56
C ALA A 157 16.19 -4.59 5.54
N TYR A 158 15.40 -5.64 5.77
CA TYR A 158 14.22 -5.97 4.98
C TYR A 158 12.96 -5.47 5.68
N MET A 159 12.34 -4.40 5.17
CA MET A 159 11.38 -3.58 5.92
C MET A 159 10.02 -3.43 5.23
N TYR A 160 9.00 -3.13 6.04
CA TYR A 160 7.68 -2.69 5.60
C TYR A 160 7.13 -1.59 6.53
N SER A 161 6.31 -0.70 5.98
CA SER A 161 5.66 0.39 6.71
C SER A 161 4.42 -0.07 7.48
N THR A 162 4.17 0.54 8.64
CA THR A 162 2.94 0.39 9.43
C THR A 162 2.76 1.59 10.35
N TYR A 163 1.55 1.83 10.87
CA TYR A 163 1.28 2.93 11.81
C TYR A 163 1.24 2.46 13.29
N GLU A 164 2.37 1.92 13.74
CA GLU A 164 2.65 1.58 15.15
C GLU A 164 3.60 2.61 15.80
N GLU A 165 4.11 2.29 16.99
CA GLU A 165 4.85 3.23 17.83
C GLU A 165 6.37 3.25 17.52
N GLU A 166 7.02 2.09 17.44
CA GLU A 166 8.48 1.99 17.31
C GLU A 166 8.93 1.79 15.86
N CYS A 167 9.93 2.56 15.44
CA CYS A 167 10.55 2.45 14.10
C CYS A 167 11.91 1.74 14.17
N GLU A 168 12.06 0.68 13.37
CA GLU A 168 13.27 -0.16 13.26
C GLU A 168 14.11 0.17 12.02
N ALA A 169 13.75 1.23 11.29
CA ALA A 169 14.48 1.63 10.09
C ALA A 169 15.94 1.93 10.41
N ASN A 170 16.20 2.74 11.45
CA ASN A 170 17.54 3.13 11.91
C ASN A 170 18.48 3.47 10.73
N PRO A 171 18.13 4.49 9.93
CA PRO A 171 18.86 4.82 8.70
C PRO A 171 20.31 5.20 8.99
N SER A 172 21.24 4.82 8.13
CA SER A 172 22.66 5.19 8.28
C SER A 172 22.84 6.71 8.08
N THR A 173 23.85 7.30 8.73
CA THR A 173 24.23 8.71 8.51
C THR A 173 25.53 8.87 7.72
N ASP A 174 26.26 7.77 7.53
CA ASP A 174 27.68 7.82 7.17
C ASP A 174 27.91 7.59 5.67
N ARG A 175 26.93 7.00 4.96
CA ARG A 175 27.05 6.66 3.54
C ARG A 175 26.18 7.55 2.66
N GLU A 176 26.66 7.82 1.46
CA GLU A 176 25.83 8.41 0.41
C GLU A 176 24.87 7.36 -0.13
N LYS A 177 23.57 7.67 -0.10
CA LYS A 177 22.52 6.69 -0.42
C LYS A 177 21.91 6.95 -1.79
N ILE A 178 21.73 5.89 -2.57
CA ILE A 178 20.98 5.96 -3.82
C ILE A 178 19.78 5.03 -3.74
N MET A 179 18.59 5.61 -3.94
CA MET A 179 17.33 4.88 -3.98
C MET A 179 17.00 4.47 -5.41
N VAL A 180 16.54 3.23 -5.60
CA VAL A 180 16.08 2.67 -6.87
C VAL A 180 14.61 2.31 -6.73
N LEU A 181 13.76 2.89 -7.57
CA LEU A 181 12.34 2.57 -7.60
C LEU A 181 12.09 1.43 -8.60
N GLY A 182 11.53 0.33 -8.10
CA GLY A 182 11.07 -0.79 -8.91
C GLY A 182 9.76 -0.48 -9.64
N GLY A 183 9.26 -1.48 -10.39
CA GLY A 183 8.07 -1.31 -11.21
C GLY A 183 6.77 -1.85 -10.60
N GLY A 184 6.78 -2.46 -9.41
CA GLY A 184 5.61 -3.18 -8.90
C GLY A 184 5.29 -4.47 -9.70
N PRO A 185 4.03 -4.95 -9.68
CA PRO A 185 3.66 -6.26 -10.23
C PRO A 185 3.79 -6.33 -11.75
N ASN A 186 4.44 -7.37 -12.28
CA ASN A 186 4.64 -7.52 -13.74
C ASN A 186 3.32 -7.51 -14.54
N ARG A 187 3.35 -6.90 -15.72
CA ARG A 187 2.26 -6.91 -16.71
C ARG A 187 2.79 -6.80 -18.14
N ILE A 188 1.94 -7.04 -19.13
CA ILE A 188 2.34 -6.96 -20.54
C ILE A 188 2.89 -5.55 -20.83
N GLY A 189 4.10 -5.48 -21.37
CA GLY A 189 4.82 -4.23 -21.65
C GLY A 189 5.63 -3.65 -20.48
N GLN A 190 5.53 -4.25 -19.29
CA GLN A 190 6.19 -3.82 -18.06
C GLN A 190 6.59 -5.07 -17.25
N GLY A 191 7.58 -5.81 -17.76
CA GLY A 191 7.99 -7.13 -17.29
C GLY A 191 9.34 -7.14 -16.56
N ILE A 192 9.99 -8.31 -16.61
CA ILE A 192 11.25 -8.62 -15.92
C ILE A 192 12.44 -7.78 -16.43
N GLU A 193 12.33 -7.21 -17.63
CA GLU A 193 13.37 -6.37 -18.23
C GLU A 193 13.68 -5.14 -17.36
N PHE A 194 12.66 -4.57 -16.73
CA PHE A 194 12.79 -3.42 -15.83
C PHE A 194 13.38 -3.84 -14.48
N ASP A 195 12.95 -4.99 -13.95
CA ASP A 195 13.53 -5.56 -12.73
C ASP A 195 15.04 -5.79 -12.89
N TYR A 196 15.45 -6.33 -14.03
CA TYR A 196 16.86 -6.54 -14.37
C TYR A 196 17.66 -5.22 -14.33
N CYS A 197 17.13 -4.14 -14.89
CA CYS A 197 17.75 -2.82 -14.81
C CYS A 197 17.89 -2.31 -13.37
N CYS A 198 16.85 -2.48 -12.55
CA CYS A 198 16.88 -2.09 -11.12
C CYS A 198 17.91 -2.89 -10.32
N VAL A 199 17.98 -4.20 -10.55
CA VAL A 199 18.99 -5.09 -9.94
C VAL A 199 20.40 -4.61 -10.31
N HIS A 200 20.65 -4.37 -11.61
CA HIS A 200 21.95 -3.90 -12.07
C HIS A 200 22.36 -2.54 -11.49
N ALA A 201 21.40 -1.61 -11.33
CA ALA A 201 21.67 -0.34 -10.67
C ALA A 201 22.12 -0.54 -9.21
N SER A 202 21.39 -1.37 -8.46
CA SER A 202 21.74 -1.66 -7.06
C SER A 202 23.10 -2.35 -6.95
N LEU A 203 23.36 -3.36 -7.77
CA LEU A 203 24.63 -4.08 -7.75
C LEU A 203 25.82 -3.16 -8.07
N ALA A 204 25.71 -2.38 -9.15
CA ALA A 204 26.79 -1.49 -9.58
C ALA A 204 27.05 -0.36 -8.56
N LEU A 205 26.01 0.30 -8.07
CA LEU A 205 26.18 1.40 -7.11
C LEU A 205 26.68 0.92 -5.76
N ARG A 206 26.29 -0.29 -5.34
CA ARG A 206 26.81 -0.92 -4.12
C ARG A 206 28.30 -1.26 -4.26
N GLU A 207 28.72 -1.77 -5.42
CA GLU A 207 30.14 -2.01 -5.73
C GLU A 207 30.95 -0.71 -5.76
N ASP A 208 30.35 0.38 -6.24
CA ASP A 208 30.92 1.74 -6.22
C ASP A 208 30.89 2.42 -4.83
N GLY A 209 30.35 1.75 -3.81
CA GLY A 209 30.41 2.17 -2.40
C GLY A 209 29.22 3.02 -1.90
N TYR A 210 28.15 3.17 -2.70
CA TYR A 210 26.91 3.77 -2.24
C TYR A 210 26.12 2.80 -1.35
N GLU A 211 25.33 3.33 -0.42
CA GLU A 211 24.29 2.56 0.25
C GLU A 211 23.06 2.47 -0.66
N THR A 212 22.76 1.28 -1.18
CA THR A 212 21.67 1.10 -2.12
C THR A 212 20.36 0.76 -1.44
N ILE A 213 19.31 1.49 -1.80
CA ILE A 213 17.96 1.33 -1.24
C ILE A 213 17.02 0.89 -2.35
N MET A 214 16.49 -0.31 -2.26
CA MET A 214 15.48 -0.81 -3.20
C MET A 214 14.07 -0.57 -2.65
N VAL A 215 13.18 -0.03 -3.48
CA VAL A 215 11.75 0.10 -3.17
C VAL A 215 10.95 -0.64 -4.24
N ASN A 216 10.36 -1.78 -3.88
CA ASN A 216 9.54 -2.59 -4.79
C ASN A 216 8.60 -3.51 -4.00
N CYS A 217 7.56 -4.05 -4.64
CA CYS A 217 6.57 -4.93 -4.00
C CYS A 217 6.21 -6.19 -4.82
N ASN A 218 6.98 -6.48 -5.88
CA ASN A 218 6.78 -7.68 -6.67
C ASN A 218 7.51 -8.88 -6.05
N PRO A 219 6.80 -9.88 -5.49
CA PRO A 219 7.42 -11.00 -4.80
C PRO A 219 8.18 -11.97 -5.72
N GLU A 220 7.98 -11.90 -7.04
CA GLU A 220 8.56 -12.83 -8.01
C GLU A 220 9.98 -12.43 -8.44
N THR A 221 10.46 -11.28 -7.97
CA THR A 221 11.62 -10.59 -8.56
C THR A 221 12.88 -10.63 -7.70
N VAL A 222 14.02 -10.55 -8.37
CA VAL A 222 15.34 -10.53 -7.70
C VAL A 222 15.58 -9.19 -7.02
N SER A 223 14.98 -8.09 -7.49
CA SER A 223 15.10 -6.80 -6.80
C SER A 223 14.55 -6.85 -5.37
N THR A 224 13.53 -7.66 -5.10
CA THR A 224 12.96 -7.84 -3.76
C THR A 224 13.64 -8.95 -2.95
N ASP A 225 14.76 -9.49 -3.43
CA ASP A 225 15.66 -10.30 -2.61
C ASP A 225 16.51 -9.36 -1.73
N TYR A 226 16.62 -9.68 -0.44
CA TYR A 226 17.38 -8.87 0.51
C TYR A 226 18.89 -8.87 0.19
N ASP A 227 19.41 -9.83 -0.57
CA ASP A 227 20.82 -9.87 -0.98
C ASP A 227 21.16 -8.85 -2.10
N THR A 228 20.15 -8.30 -2.76
CA THR A 228 20.32 -7.41 -3.93
C THR A 228 20.69 -5.97 -3.56
N SER A 229 20.31 -5.49 -2.37
CA SER A 229 20.52 -4.10 -1.93
C SER A 229 20.95 -4.03 -0.47
N ASP A 230 21.54 -2.91 -0.02
CA ASP A 230 21.84 -2.72 1.40
C ASP A 230 20.56 -2.65 2.26
N ARG A 231 19.50 -2.05 1.70
CA ARG A 231 18.22 -1.81 2.40
C ARG A 231 17.07 -2.03 1.44
N LEU A 232 16.14 -2.91 1.81
CA LEU A 232 14.96 -3.25 1.02
C LEU A 232 13.69 -2.77 1.73
N TYR A 233 12.92 -1.93 1.06
CA TYR A 233 11.57 -1.54 1.47
C TYR A 233 10.54 -2.26 0.60
N PHE A 234 9.83 -3.23 1.17
CA PHE A 234 8.76 -3.97 0.49
C PHE A 234 7.45 -3.19 0.49
N GLU A 235 7.45 -2.10 -0.26
CA GLU A 235 6.39 -1.10 -0.21
C GLU A 235 5.75 -0.90 -1.58
N PRO A 236 4.45 -0.52 -1.62
CA PRO A 236 3.84 -0.03 -2.85
C PRO A 236 4.68 1.10 -3.46
N VAL A 237 4.91 1.11 -4.77
CA VAL A 237 5.71 2.14 -5.44
C VAL A 237 4.83 3.36 -5.75
N THR A 238 4.20 3.92 -4.71
CA THR A 238 3.32 5.09 -4.81
C THR A 238 4.03 6.35 -4.33
N LEU A 239 3.52 7.52 -4.71
CA LEU A 239 4.05 8.80 -4.23
C LEU A 239 4.05 8.90 -2.70
N GLU A 240 2.97 8.45 -2.06
CA GLU A 240 2.84 8.50 -0.61
C GLU A 240 3.91 7.64 0.07
N ASP A 241 3.98 6.37 -0.31
CA ASP A 241 4.86 5.39 0.33
C ASP A 241 6.35 5.73 0.08
N VAL A 242 6.70 6.17 -1.14
CA VAL A 242 8.07 6.60 -1.49
C VAL A 242 8.48 7.86 -0.71
N LEU A 243 7.58 8.85 -0.56
CA LEU A 243 7.90 10.07 0.19
C LEU A 243 8.17 9.80 1.67
N GLU A 244 7.46 8.85 2.29
CA GLU A 244 7.73 8.47 3.69
C GLU A 244 9.09 7.79 3.85
N ILE A 245 9.54 7.00 2.86
CA ILE A 245 10.89 6.42 2.88
C ILE A 245 11.93 7.53 2.70
N VAL A 246 11.74 8.42 1.72
CA VAL A 246 12.63 9.57 1.48
C VAL A 246 12.74 10.47 2.71
N ARG A 247 11.65 10.68 3.45
CA ARG A 247 11.62 11.49 4.69
C ARG A 247 12.64 11.02 5.71
N ILE A 248 12.72 9.70 5.94
CA ILE A 248 13.62 9.12 6.94
C ILE A 248 15.00 8.81 6.38
N GLU A 249 15.11 8.40 5.11
CA GLU A 249 16.38 8.00 4.52
C GLU A 249 17.22 9.18 4.01
N LYS A 250 16.54 10.21 3.50
CA LYS A 250 17.16 11.41 2.90
C LYS A 250 18.23 11.05 1.86
N PRO A 251 17.88 10.28 0.81
CA PRO A 251 18.86 9.80 -0.16
C PRO A 251 19.51 10.94 -0.94
N LYS A 252 20.76 10.73 -1.37
CA LYS A 252 21.48 11.67 -2.25
C LYS A 252 20.86 11.74 -3.64
N GLY A 253 20.38 10.60 -4.14
CA GLY A 253 19.75 10.48 -5.44
C GLY A 253 18.67 9.41 -5.44
N VAL A 254 17.70 9.57 -6.34
CA VAL A 254 16.61 8.61 -6.58
C VAL A 254 16.57 8.32 -8.07
N ILE A 255 16.69 7.05 -8.43
CA ILE A 255 16.59 6.54 -9.81
C ILE A 255 15.14 6.18 -10.06
N VAL A 256 14.55 6.84 -11.05
CA VAL A 256 13.13 6.71 -11.46
C VAL A 256 12.99 6.24 -12.91
N GLN A 257 14.10 6.03 -13.61
CA GLN A 257 14.13 5.73 -15.04
C GLN A 257 14.09 4.22 -15.33
N TYR A 258 14.33 3.37 -14.33
CA TYR A 258 14.60 1.93 -14.53
C TYR A 258 13.40 1.03 -14.19
N GLY A 259 12.47 1.51 -13.36
CA GLY A 259 11.29 0.75 -12.94
C GLY A 259 10.19 0.62 -13.99
N GLY A 260 10.30 1.33 -15.11
CA GLY A 260 9.30 1.33 -16.18
C GLY A 260 8.36 2.53 -16.13
N GLN A 261 7.06 2.31 -16.31
CA GLN A 261 6.09 3.34 -16.69
C GLN A 261 5.62 4.26 -15.57
#